data_AF-X1MLZ8-F1
#
_entry.id   AF-X1MLZ8-F1
#
_cell.length_a   1.000
_cell.length_b   1.000
_cell.length_c   1.000
_cell.angle_alpha   90.00
_cell.angle_beta   90.00
_cell.angle_gamma   90.00
#
_symmetry.space_group_name_H-M   'P 1'
#
loop_
_entity.id
_entity.type
_entity.pdbx_description
1 polymer ?
#
loop_
_entity_poly.entity_id
_entity_poly.type
_entity_poly.pdbx_seq_one_letter_code
_entity_poly.pdbx_strand_id
1 'polypeptide(L)' 'TADEIIRVLEKVDFTQTRQSGSHKIYKNSAGKRVTVPYHKGKVLHPKVLGKHIKGC' A
#
# COMPACT_ATOMS: atom_id res chain seq x y z
N THR A 1 -4.32 9.98 3.75
CA THR A 1 -5.00 9.44 2.53
C THR A 1 -4.17 8.33 1.92
N ALA A 2 -4.71 7.56 0.95
CA ALA A 2 -3.93 6.50 0.27
C ALA A 2 -2.65 7.05 -0.36
N ASP A 3 -2.70 8.27 -0.88
CA ASP A 3 -1.55 8.99 -1.45
C ASP A 3 -0.44 9.26 -0.43
N GLU A 4 -0.77 9.54 0.84
CA GLU A 4 0.24 9.72 1.88
C GLU A 4 0.99 8.41 2.17
N ILE A 5 0.26 7.28 2.22
CA ILE A 5 0.87 5.96 2.41
C ILE A 5 1.79 5.63 1.23
N ILE A 6 1.35 5.90 0.00
CA ILE A 6 2.14 5.68 -1.21
C ILE A 6 3.41 6.53 -1.18
N ARG A 7 3.31 7.83 -0.85
CA ARG A 7 4.47 8.72 -0.73
C ARG A 7 5.46 8.26 0.33
N VAL A 8 4.98 7.77 1.49
CA VAL A 8 5.86 7.23 2.53
C VAL A 8 6.53 5.94 2.02
N LEU A 9 5.78 5.03 1.39
CA LEU A 9 6.33 3.80 0.82
C LEU A 9 7.42 4.11 -0.22
N GLU A 10 7.17 5.03 -1.14
CA GLU A 10 8.16 5.45 -2.14
C GLU A 10 9.42 6.06 -1.50
N LYS A 11 9.30 6.76 -0.37
CA LYS A 11 10.45 7.28 0.39
C LYS A 11 11.26 6.21 1.12
N VAL A 12 10.65 5.08 1.48
CA VAL A 12 11.33 3.96 2.16
C VAL A 12 11.66 2.81 1.20
N ASP A 13 12.01 3.17 -0.05
CA ASP A 13 12.46 2.25 -1.11
C ASP A 13 11.44 1.16 -1.49
N PHE A 14 10.15 1.43 -1.32
CA PHE A 14 9.11 0.58 -1.89
C PHE A 14 8.72 1.06 -3.28
N THR A 15 8.67 0.12 -4.21
CA THR A 15 8.24 0.35 -5.60
C THR A 15 6.94 -0.40 -5.88
N GLN A 16 6.05 0.21 -6.66
CA GLN A 16 4.81 -0.45 -7.08
C GLN A 16 5.16 -1.58 -8.07
N THR A 17 4.79 -2.82 -7.73
CA THR A 17 5.10 -4.00 -8.55
C THR A 17 3.89 -4.56 -9.29
N ARG A 18 2.68 -4.37 -8.76
CA ARG A 18 1.44 -4.83 -9.40
C ARG A 18 0.26 -3.99 -8.95
N GLN A 19 -0.74 -3.85 -9.81
CA GLN A 19 -2.05 -3.35 -9.44
C GLN A 19 -3.12 -4.34 -9.91
N SER A 20 -4.12 -4.58 -9.06
CA SER A 20 -5.30 -5.36 -9.41
C SER A 20 -6.53 -4.64 -8.87
N GLY A 21 -7.32 -4.09 -9.78
CA GLY A 21 -8.46 -3.23 -9.43
C GLY A 21 -8.04 -2.05 -8.54
N SER A 22 -8.71 -1.92 -7.40
CA SER A 22 -8.47 -0.91 -6.38
C SER A 22 -7.34 -1.26 -5.40
N HIS A 23 -6.49 -2.24 -5.68
CA HIS A 23 -5.36 -2.58 -4.79
C HIS A 23 -4.04 -2.46 -5.54
N LYS A 24 -3.10 -1.75 -4.92
CA LYS A 24 -1.72 -1.61 -5.38
C LYS A 24 -0.80 -2.43 -4.49
N ILE A 25 0.14 -3.14 -5.09
CA ILE A 25 1.13 -3.96 -4.38
C ILE A 25 2.48 -3.30 -4.54
N TYR A 26 3.16 -3.07 -3.43
CA TYR A 26 4.48 -2.48 -3.34
C TYR A 26 5.47 -3.52 -2.82
N LYS A 27 6.71 -3.48 -3.31
CA LYS A 27 7.83 -4.27 -2.78
C LYS A 27 9.06 -3.39 -2.59
N ASN A 28 9.87 -3.69 -1.59
CA ASN A 28 11.19 -3.07 -1.44
C ASN A 28 12.32 -4.06 -1.78
N SER A 29 13.54 -3.54 -1.86
CA SER A 29 14.75 -4.32 -2.15
C SER A 29 15.04 -5.40 -1.10
N ALA A 30 14.53 -5.23 0.13
CA ALA A 30 14.61 -6.24 1.19
C ALA A 30 13.57 -7.37 1.04
N GLY A 31 12.78 -7.38 -0.04
CA GLY A 31 11.77 -8.40 -0.31
C GLY A 31 10.46 -8.24 0.47
N LYS A 32 10.30 -7.17 1.27
CA LYS A 32 9.05 -6.89 1.98
C LYS A 32 7.98 -6.46 1.00
N ARG A 33 6.75 -6.95 1.20
CA ARG A 33 5.59 -6.66 0.34
C ARG A 33 4.48 -5.99 1.12
N VAL A 34 3.88 -4.95 0.57
CA VAL A 34 2.74 -4.22 1.14
C VAL A 34 1.64 -4.11 0.10
N THR A 35 0.39 -4.38 0.49
CA THR A 35 -0.78 -4.14 -0.36
C THR A 35 -1.52 -2.92 0.16
N VAL A 36 -1.63 -1.90 -0.68
CA VAL A 36 -2.33 -0.64 -0.38
C VAL A 36 -3.67 -0.63 -1.11
N PRO A 37 -4.81 -0.59 -0.40
CA PRO A 37 -6.09 -0.31 -1.02
C PRO A 37 -6.10 1.15 -1.53
N TYR A 38 -6.35 1.32 -2.81
CA TYR A 38 -6.43 2.57 -3.53
C TYR A 38 -7.84 2.73 -4.12
N HIS A 39 -8.73 3.36 -3.36
CA HIS A 39 -10.04 3.78 -3.83
C HIS A 39 -9.96 5.23 -4.28
N LYS A 40 -10.06 5.48 -5.60
CA LYS A 40 -10.16 6.86 -6.14
C LYS A 40 -11.23 7.63 -5.35
N GLY A 41 -10.81 8.71 -4.68
CA GLY A 41 -11.73 9.65 -4.02
C GLY A 41 -12.21 9.30 -2.61
N LYS A 42 -11.70 8.25 -1.94
CA LYS A 42 -12.00 8.04 -0.51
C LYS A 42 -10.75 7.98 0.34
N VAL A 43 -10.72 8.89 1.31
CA VAL A 43 -9.75 8.96 2.41
C VAL A 43 -9.70 7.60 3.09
N LEU A 44 -8.58 6.90 2.97
CA LEU A 44 -8.25 5.82 3.91
C LEU A 44 -8.11 6.46 5.29
N HIS A 45 -9.13 6.30 6.13
CA HIS A 45 -9.05 6.64 7.54
C HIS A 45 -7.95 5.76 8.17
N PRO A 46 -7.01 6.32 8.96
CA PRO A 46 -5.83 5.62 9.48
C PRO A 46 -6.11 4.45 10.44
N LYS A 47 -7.38 4.05 10.64
CA LYS A 47 -7.77 2.99 11.56
C LYS A 47 -7.81 1.58 10.94
N VAL A 48 -7.51 1.42 9.64
CA VAL A 48 -7.54 0.11 8.96
C VAL A 48 -6.12 -0.43 8.68
N LEU A 49 -5.19 -0.24 9.62
CA LEU A 49 -3.87 -0.87 9.57
C LEU A 49 -3.86 -2.29 10.16
N GLY A 50 -4.93 -2.73 10.84
CA GLY A 50 -4.90 -3.97 11.63
C GLY A 50 -5.52 -5.24 11.03
N LYS A 51 -6.21 -5.19 9.88
CA LYS A 51 -7.04 -6.35 9.44
C LYS A 51 -6.79 -6.92 8.04
N HIS A 52 -5.93 -6.31 7.23
CA HIS A 52 -5.75 -6.77 5.84
C HIS A 52 -4.29 -6.99 5.43
N ILE A 53 -3.37 -7.04 6.39
CA ILE A 53 -2.04 -7.63 6.16
C ILE A 53 -2.21 -9.14 6.31
N LYS A 54 -2.83 -9.79 5.31
CA LYS A 54 -2.73 -11.25 5.19
C LYS A 54 -1.29 -11.55 4.78
N GLY A 55 -0.47 -11.85 5.78
CA GLY A 55 0.75 -12.63 5.60
C GLY A 55 0.35 -13.94 4.95
N CYS A 56 0.91 -14.20 3.78
CA CYS A 56 1.02 -15.56 3.28
C CYS A 56 2.25 -16.17 3.93
#